data_AF-A0A6A6Q8M4-F1
#
_entry.id   AF-A0A6A6Q8M4-F1
#
_cell.length_a   1.000
_cell.length_b   1.000
_cell.length_c   1.000
_cell.angle_alpha   90.00
_cell.angle_beta   90.00
_cell.angle_gamma   90.00
#
_symmetry.space_group_name_H-M   'P 1'
#
loop_
_entity.id
_entity.type
_entity.pdbx_description
1 polymer ?
#
loop_
_entity_poly.entity_id
_entity_poly.type
_entity_poly.pdbx_seq_one_letter_code
_entity_poly.pdbx_strand_id
1 'polypeptide(L)' 'GFLKPLPILNKRWQHLSVDYIIALPKCIHRGITYKPIIVVCNRLTKRRHFIPIDSLSSKAL' A
#
# COMPACT_ATOMS: atom_id res chain seq x y z
N GLY A 1 -23.56 -16.06 6.93
CA GLY A 1 -24.15 -14.77 6.49
C GLY A 1 -23.54 -14.37 5.16
N PHE A 2 -24.32 -13.76 4.25
CA PHE A 2 -23.84 -13.36 2.93
C PHE A 2 -23.11 -12.00 2.98
N LEU A 3 -21.91 -11.93 2.42
CA LEU A 3 -21.20 -10.66 2.26
C LEU A 3 -21.80 -9.88 1.08
N LYS A 4 -22.17 -8.62 1.32
CA LYS A 4 -22.61 -7.72 0.24
C LYS A 4 -21.37 -7.20 -0.50
N PRO A 5 -21.32 -7.30 -1.85
CA PRO A 5 -20.22 -6.75 -2.62
C PRO A 5 -20.22 -5.22 -2.54
N LEU A 6 -19.02 -4.64 -2.62
CA LEU A 6 -18.84 -3.19 -2.70
C LEU A 6 -19.26 -2.69 -4.09
N PRO A 7 -19.77 -1.44 -4.19
CA PRO A 7 -20.18 -0.88 -5.47
C PRO A 7 -19.02 -0.78 -6.47
N ILE A 8 -19.36 -0.89 -7.76
CA ILE A 8 -18.42 -0.66 -8.86
C ILE A 8 -18.09 0.85 -8.92
N LEU A 9 -16.82 1.16 -9.12
CA LEU A 9 -16.33 2.54 -9.20
C LEU A 9 -16.27 3.00 -10.65
N ASN A 10 -16.50 4.30 -10.88
CA ASN A 10 -16.59 4.84 -12.25
C ASN A 10 -15.31 5.57 -12.67
N LYS A 11 -14.41 5.88 -11.73
CA LYS A 11 -13.16 6.59 -12.00
C LYS A 11 -11.97 5.92 -11.32
N ARG A 12 -10.80 6.00 -11.98
CA ARG A 12 -9.54 5.58 -11.39
C ARG A 12 -9.26 6.44 -10.15
N TRP A 13 -8.61 5.88 -9.14
CA TRP A 13 -8.16 6.58 -7.93
C TRP A 13 -9.27 7.03 -6.98
N GLN A 14 -10.53 6.73 -7.29
CA GLN A 14 -11.68 7.08 -6.46
C GLN A 14 -11.73 6.28 -5.15
N HIS A 15 -11.21 5.05 -5.16
CA HIS A 15 -11.03 4.25 -3.96
C HIS A 15 -9.71 3.51 -4.00
N LEU A 16 -8.95 3.66 -2.93
CA LEU A 16 -7.70 2.98 -2.69
C LEU A 16 -7.87 1.92 -1.61
N SER A 17 -7.09 0.86 -1.70
CA SER A 17 -6.83 -0.06 -0.60
C SER A 17 -5.34 0.05 -0.31
N VAL A 18 -5.00 0.24 0.96
CA VAL A 18 -3.63 0.37 1.43
C VAL A 18 -3.35 -0.79 2.36
N ASP A 19 -2.22 -1.44 2.17
CA ASP A 19 -1.74 -2.52 3.01
C ASP A 19 -0.20 -2.44 3.15
N TYR A 20 0.36 -3.19 4.08
CA TYR A 20 1.78 -3.21 4.37
C TYR A 20 2.33 -4.63 4.29
N ILE A 21 3.35 -4.83 3.46
CA ILE A 21 4.16 -6.04 3.49
C ILE A 21 5.25 -5.82 4.55
N ILE A 22 5.15 -6.56 5.65
CA ILE A 22 6.06 -6.49 6.79
C ILE A 22 6.92 -7.76 6.90
N ALA A 23 7.81 -7.80 7.90
CA ALA A 23 8.71 -8.93 8.18
C ALA A 23 9.64 -9.32 7.02
N LEU A 24 9.99 -8.35 6.15
CA LEU A 24 10.97 -8.54 5.10
C LEU A 24 12.40 -8.38 5.64
N PRO A 25 13.40 -8.98 4.97
CA PRO A 25 14.81 -8.69 5.20
C PRO A 25 15.10 -7.18 5.05
N LYS A 26 16.09 -6.68 5.78
CA LYS A 26 16.57 -5.30 5.62
C LYS A 26 17.15 -5.13 4.21
N CYS A 27 16.73 -4.09 3.51
CA CYS A 27 17.30 -3.67 2.23
C CYS A 27 17.98 -2.31 2.41
N ILE A 28 19.27 -2.21 2.09
CA ILE A 28 20.01 -0.95 2.20
C ILE A 28 20.22 -0.39 0.80
N HIS A 29 19.68 0.79 0.55
CA HIS A 29 19.86 1.49 -0.72
C HIS A 29 20.20 2.95 -0.44
N ARG A 30 21.32 3.44 -1.00
CA ARG A 30 21.81 4.83 -0.80
C ARG A 30 21.87 5.25 0.68
N GLY A 31 22.31 4.35 1.56
CA GLY A 31 22.44 4.60 2.99
C GLY A 31 21.12 4.55 3.78
N ILE A 32 19.97 4.34 3.14
CA ILE A 32 18.67 4.22 3.80
C ILE A 32 18.34 2.73 3.94
N THR A 33 17.91 2.33 5.15
CA THR A 33 17.42 0.97 5.40
C THR A 33 15.92 0.92 5.22
N TYR A 34 15.46 0.21 4.20
CA TYR A 34 14.06 -0.11 3.98
C TYR A 34 13.73 -1.47 4.57
N LYS A 35 12.55 -1.60 5.17
CA LYS A 35 12.05 -2.86 5.73
C LYS A 35 10.63 -3.14 5.25
N PRO A 36 9.61 -2.30 5.59
CA PRO A 36 8.28 -2.53 5.05
C PRO A 36 8.14 -2.00 3.62
N ILE A 37 7.12 -2.51 2.94
CA ILE A 37 6.64 -1.95 1.67
C ILE A 37 5.17 -1.57 1.86
N ILE A 38 4.83 -0.30 1.56
CA ILE A 38 3.44 0.12 1.43
C ILE A 38 2.93 -0.33 0.07
N VAL A 39 1.80 -1.01 0.06
CA VAL A 39 1.12 -1.42 -1.16
C VAL A 39 -0.15 -0.60 -1.31
N VAL A 40 -0.19 0.27 -2.33
CA VAL A 40 -1.36 1.06 -2.67
C VAL A 40 -2.03 0.46 -3.90
N CYS A 41 -3.25 -0.04 -3.71
CA CYS A 41 -4.05 -0.67 -4.75
C CYS A 41 -5.21 0.23 -5.19
N ASN A 42 -5.30 0.53 -6.49
CA ASN A 42 -6.51 1.09 -7.08
C ASN A 42 -7.57 -0.01 -7.19
N ARG A 43 -8.70 0.14 -6.50
CA ARG A 43 -9.73 -0.92 -6.44
C ARG A 43 -10.42 -1.19 -7.77
N LEU A 44 -10.51 -0.19 -8.65
CA LEU A 44 -11.13 -0.29 -9.97
C LEU A 44 -10.20 -1.02 -10.96
N THR A 45 -8.97 -0.53 -11.11
CA THR A 45 -8.04 -1.02 -12.15
C THR A 45 -7.14 -2.17 -11.68
N LYS A 46 -7.11 -2.46 -10.38
CA LYS A 46 -6.17 -3.41 -9.74
C LYS A 46 -4.68 -3.07 -9.94
N ARG A 47 -4.38 -1.85 -10.40
CA ARG A 47 -3.00 -1.34 -10.44
C ARG A 47 -2.49 -1.15 -9.01
N ARG A 48 -1.23 -1.53 -8.81
CA ARG A 48 -0.53 -1.59 -7.53
C ARG A 48 0.71 -0.73 -7.57
N HIS A 49 0.94 0.04 -6.52
CA HIS A 49 2.17 0.77 -6.28
C HIS A 49 2.85 0.16 -5.06
N PHE A 50 4.09 -0.28 -5.23
CA PHE A 50 4.94 -0.79 -4.15
C PHE A 50 5.92 0.32 -3.78
N ILE A 51 5.81 0.83 -2.55
CA ILE A 51 6.59 1.95 -2.07
C ILE A 51 7.40 1.47 -0.87
N PRO A 52 8.73 1.30 -1.01
CA PRO A 52 9.56 0.92 0.12
C PRO A 52 9.60 2.08 1.13
N ILE A 53 9.47 1.76 2.42
CA ILE A 53 9.54 2.73 3.51
C ILE A 53 10.59 2.31 4.54
N ASP A 54 11.11 3.28 5.28
CA ASP A 54 12.07 3.08 6.36
C ASP A 54 11.38 2.69 7.68
N SER A 55 10.18 3.21 7.92
CA SER A 55 9.37 2.95 9.11
C SER A 55 7.87 3.00 8.82
N LEU A 56 7.07 2.27 9.62
CA LEU A 56 5.61 2.32 9.61
C LEU A 56 5.04 3.56 10.30
N SER A 57 5.88 4.32 11.01
CA SER A 57 5.46 5.53 11.72
C SER A 57 5.17 6.66 10.73
N SER A 58 3.98 7.26 10.82
CA SER A 58 3.69 8.53 10.16
C SER A 58 4.33 9.66 10.95
N LYS A 59 5.15 10.49 10.30
CA LYS A 59 5.44 11.82 10.85
C LYS A 59 4.19 12.68 10.67
N ALA A 60 3.64 13.19 11.77
CA ALA A 60 2.65 14.26 11.68
C ALA A 60 3.33 15.47 11.02
N LEU A 61 2.68 16.03 10.00
CA LEU A 61 3.12 17.24 9.31
C LEU A 61 2.78 18.47 10.13
#